data_AF-A0A0N8PP89-F1
#
_entry.id   AF-A0A0N8PP89-F1
#
_cell.length_a   1.000
_cell.length_b   1.000
_cell.length_c   1.000
_cell.angle_alpha   90.00
_cell.angle_beta   90.00
_cell.angle_gamma   90.00
#
_symmetry.space_group_name_H-M   'P 1'
#
loop_
_entity.id
_entity.type
_entity.pdbx_description
1 polymer ?
#
loop_
_entity_poly.entity_id
_entity_poly.type
_entity_poly.pdbx_seq_one_letter_code
_entity_poly.pdbx_strand_id
1 'polypeptide(L)'
;FGRGVAEGKGPLAAHLSAIAALLETEGDLPCGVVVMAEGEALVGSPSLPAALAAAGAVRAADACLATGGERDTEDRPFCYTGAKGLLQLRLHVDGANQALPPGLAASVANPLWQLLWALGQIKSDQEEVLIEGFYDDVEGPSRTENQSMRLLQMDEETRKRAWQLP
;
A
#
# COMPACT_ATOMS: atom_id res chain seq x y z
N PHE A 1 1.82 -12.44 19.66
CA PHE A 1 2.16 -11.93 18.32
C PHE A 1 1.90 -13.00 17.27
N GLY A 2 1.44 -12.61 16.06
CA GLY A 2 1.15 -13.54 14.97
C GLY A 2 0.90 -12.81 13.64
N ARG A 3 1.15 -13.48 12.50
CA ARG A 3 0.93 -12.90 11.16
C ARG A 3 -0.55 -12.60 10.94
N GLY A 4 -0.85 -11.36 10.55
CA GLY A 4 -2.20 -10.88 10.25
C GLY A 4 -2.97 -10.32 11.45
N VAL A 5 -2.37 -10.28 12.64
CA VAL A 5 -3.02 -9.72 13.84
C VAL A 5 -3.25 -8.21 13.69
N ALA A 6 -2.31 -7.46 13.11
CA ALA A 6 -2.45 -6.02 12.91
C ALA A 6 -3.04 -5.64 11.53
N GLU A 7 -2.90 -6.52 10.54
CA GLU A 7 -3.23 -6.24 9.14
C GLU A 7 -4.12 -7.36 8.59
N GLY A 8 -5.35 -7.01 8.19
CA GLY A 8 -6.35 -7.96 7.68
C GLY A 8 -7.16 -8.67 8.77
N LYS A 9 -6.61 -9.72 9.41
CA LYS A 9 -7.42 -10.64 10.24
C LYS A 9 -7.90 -10.02 11.55
N GLY A 10 -7.01 -9.34 12.29
CA GLY A 10 -7.38 -8.71 13.55
C GLY A 10 -8.40 -7.59 13.37
N PRO A 11 -8.17 -6.61 12.46
CA PRO A 11 -9.16 -5.58 12.15
C PRO A 11 -10.51 -6.14 11.69
N LEU A 12 -10.51 -7.15 10.80
CA LEU A 12 -11.75 -7.81 10.39
C LEU A 12 -12.49 -8.44 11.56
N ALA A 13 -11.79 -9.19 12.42
CA ALA A 13 -12.37 -9.79 13.62
C ALA A 13 -12.95 -8.71 14.56
N ALA A 14 -12.24 -7.59 14.75
CA ALA A 14 -12.70 -6.49 15.59
C ALA A 14 -14.01 -5.87 15.06
N HIS A 15 -14.14 -5.65 13.75
CA HIS A 15 -15.39 -5.15 13.15
C HIS A 15 -16.55 -6.13 13.32
N LEU A 16 -16.32 -7.42 13.07
CA LEU A 16 -17.35 -8.45 13.25
C LEU A 16 -17.79 -8.56 14.71
N SER A 17 -16.85 -8.47 15.66
CA SER A 17 -17.16 -8.42 17.09
C SER A 17 -17.96 -7.19 17.48
N ALA A 18 -17.67 -6.02 16.91
CA ALA A 18 -18.44 -4.80 17.17
C ALA A 18 -19.88 -4.90 16.65
N ILE A 19 -20.06 -5.43 15.44
CA ILE A 19 -21.40 -5.70 14.86
C ILE A 19 -22.18 -6.66 15.75
N ALA A 20 -21.55 -7.77 16.16
CA ALA A 20 -22.19 -8.75 17.04
C ALA A 20 -22.59 -8.16 18.40
N ALA A 21 -21.70 -7.35 19.00
CA ALA A 21 -21.98 -6.69 20.27
C ALA A 21 -23.17 -5.73 20.16
N LEU A 22 -23.24 -4.91 19.11
CA LEU A 22 -24.37 -3.98 18.90
C LEU A 22 -25.70 -4.72 18.71
N LEU A 23 -25.70 -5.81 17.93
CA LEU A 23 -26.89 -6.64 17.78
C LEU A 23 -27.35 -7.26 19.11
N GLU A 24 -26.41 -7.68 19.95
CA GLU A 24 -26.71 -8.27 21.26
C GLU A 24 -27.24 -7.23 22.27
N THR A 25 -26.64 -6.03 22.31
CA THR A 25 -26.97 -5.02 23.32
C THR A 25 -28.12 -4.10 22.92
N GLU A 26 -28.23 -3.76 21.64
CA GLU A 26 -29.22 -2.81 21.12
C GLU A 26 -30.36 -3.49 20.34
N GLY A 27 -30.21 -4.77 20.00
CA GLY A 27 -31.21 -5.57 19.27
C GLY A 27 -31.26 -5.34 17.76
N ASP A 28 -30.59 -4.30 17.26
CA ASP A 28 -30.44 -4.00 15.82
C ASP A 28 -29.21 -3.11 15.56
N LEU A 29 -28.83 -2.91 14.30
CA LEU A 29 -27.79 -2.00 13.89
C LEU A 29 -28.35 -0.60 13.58
N PRO A 30 -27.61 0.49 13.89
CA PRO A 30 -28.07 1.85 13.65
C PRO A 30 -28.12 2.22 12.15
N CYS A 31 -27.55 1.38 11.29
CA CYS A 31 -27.55 1.53 9.85
C CYS A 31 -27.41 0.16 9.17
N GLY A 32 -27.70 0.11 7.87
CA GLY A 32 -27.39 -1.06 7.05
C GLY A 32 -25.88 -1.26 6.93
N VAL A 33 -25.41 -2.48 7.18
CA VAL A 33 -23.98 -2.83 7.11
C VAL A 33 -23.76 -3.89 6.04
N VAL A 34 -22.85 -3.61 5.11
CA VAL A 34 -22.36 -4.58 4.12
C VAL A 34 -20.90 -4.87 4.44
N VAL A 35 -20.59 -6.11 4.79
CA VAL A 35 -19.21 -6.54 5.02
C VAL A 35 -18.64 -7.10 3.73
N MET A 36 -17.55 -6.48 3.26
CA MET A 36 -16.71 -7.01 2.19
C MET A 36 -15.38 -7.45 2.76
N ALA A 37 -15.05 -8.73 2.58
CA ALA A 37 -13.77 -9.30 2.96
C ALA A 37 -13.21 -10.11 1.79
N GLU A 38 -11.95 -9.86 1.45
CA GLU A 38 -11.26 -10.50 0.33
C GLU A 38 -9.87 -11.00 0.76
N GLY A 39 -9.30 -11.93 0.01
CA GLY A 39 -8.10 -12.68 0.41
C GLY A 39 -6.86 -12.42 -0.44
N GLU A 40 -6.97 -11.55 -1.45
CA GLU A 40 -5.97 -11.32 -2.48
C GLU A 40 -5.27 -9.96 -2.36
N ALA A 41 -5.52 -9.19 -1.29
CA ALA A 41 -4.93 -7.87 -1.06
C ALA A 41 -3.40 -7.84 -1.21
N LEU A 42 -2.70 -8.89 -0.74
CA LEU A 42 -1.24 -8.99 -0.83
C LEU A 42 -0.70 -9.20 -2.26
N VAL A 43 -1.58 -9.52 -3.22
CA VAL A 43 -1.25 -9.65 -4.64
C VAL A 43 -1.98 -8.62 -5.50
N GLY A 44 -2.53 -7.56 -4.88
CA GLY A 44 -3.19 -6.45 -5.56
C GLY A 44 -4.66 -6.67 -5.91
N SER A 45 -5.32 -7.64 -5.27
CA SER A 45 -6.77 -7.83 -5.37
C SER A 45 -7.32 -8.04 -6.80
N PRO A 46 -6.72 -8.93 -7.63
CA PRO A 46 -7.07 -9.07 -9.04
C PRO A 46 -8.54 -9.41 -9.29
N SER A 47 -9.20 -10.15 -8.38
CA SER A 47 -10.61 -10.54 -8.53
C SER A 47 -11.59 -9.50 -7.98
N LEU A 48 -11.13 -8.56 -7.16
CA LEU A 48 -11.97 -7.61 -6.44
C LEU A 48 -12.81 -6.71 -7.36
N PRO A 49 -12.28 -6.14 -8.47
CA PRO A 49 -13.09 -5.33 -9.38
C PRO A 49 -14.28 -6.10 -9.98
N ALA A 50 -14.07 -7.37 -10.36
CA ALA A 50 -15.12 -8.22 -10.92
C ALA A 50 -16.16 -8.59 -9.85
N ALA A 51 -15.72 -8.92 -8.63
CA ALA A 51 -16.60 -9.19 -7.50
C ALA A 51 -17.46 -7.98 -7.14
N LEU A 52 -16.87 -6.78 -7.10
CA LEU A 52 -17.58 -5.51 -6.87
C LEU A 52 -18.61 -5.20 -7.98
N ALA A 53 -18.28 -5.50 -9.23
CA ALA A 53 -19.20 -5.30 -10.34
C ALA A 53 -20.44 -6.21 -10.25
N ALA A 54 -20.27 -7.44 -9.75
CA ALA A 54 -21.36 -8.40 -9.55
C ALA A 54 -22.18 -8.13 -8.27
N ALA A 55 -21.58 -7.52 -7.25
CA ALA A 55 -22.21 -7.27 -5.95
C ALA A 55 -23.04 -5.97 -5.95
N GLY A 56 -24.31 -6.06 -6.36
CA GLY A 56 -25.22 -4.91 -6.42
C GLY A 56 -25.45 -4.19 -5.09
N ALA A 57 -25.44 -4.91 -3.96
CA ALA A 57 -25.68 -4.33 -2.63
C ALA A 57 -24.58 -3.35 -2.18
N VAL A 58 -23.33 -3.56 -2.61
CA VAL A 58 -22.20 -2.68 -2.27
C VAL A 58 -22.36 -1.31 -2.92
N ARG A 59 -23.00 -1.26 -4.10
CA ARG A 59 -23.24 -0.02 -4.85
C ARG A 59 -24.28 0.89 -4.20
N ALA A 60 -25.04 0.39 -3.23
CA ALA A 60 -26.04 1.16 -2.50
C ALA A 60 -25.50 1.74 -1.18
N ALA A 61 -24.24 1.48 -0.82
CA ALA A 61 -23.67 2.00 0.43
C ALA A 61 -23.37 3.51 0.34
N ASP A 62 -23.74 4.24 1.38
CA ASP A 62 -23.50 5.69 1.47
C ASP A 62 -22.05 6.04 1.87
N ALA A 63 -21.35 5.10 2.51
CA ALA A 63 -19.98 5.26 2.98
C ALA A 63 -19.23 3.93 2.97
N CYS A 64 -17.90 4.01 2.88
CA CYS A 64 -16.99 2.88 2.98
C CYS A 64 -15.97 3.13 4.08
N LEU A 65 -15.82 2.14 4.98
CA LEU A 65 -14.78 2.14 5.98
C LEU A 65 -13.77 1.04 5.63
N ALA A 66 -12.57 1.46 5.22
CA ALA A 66 -11.46 0.53 5.04
C ALA A 66 -10.94 0.07 6.40
N THR A 67 -10.54 -1.20 6.50
CA THR A 67 -9.97 -1.77 7.71
C THR A 67 -8.50 -1.39 7.85
N GLY A 68 -8.09 -1.04 9.07
CA GLY A 68 -6.70 -0.67 9.36
C GLY A 68 -6.61 0.75 9.92
N GLY A 69 -5.39 1.20 10.14
CA GLY A 69 -5.12 2.50 10.72
C GLY A 69 -3.97 2.44 11.71
N GLU A 70 -3.53 3.61 12.10
CA GLU A 70 -2.45 3.80 13.05
C GLU A 70 -2.85 4.85 14.06
N ARG A 71 -2.06 4.98 15.12
CA ARG A 71 -2.19 6.04 16.10
C ARG A 71 -0.92 6.87 16.12
N ASP A 72 -1.05 8.14 16.46
CA ASP A 72 0.11 9.01 16.64
C ASP A 72 0.78 8.82 18.01
N THR A 73 1.80 9.64 18.29
CA THR A 73 2.56 9.62 19.55
C THR A 73 1.72 9.87 20.80
N GLU A 74 0.55 10.47 20.65
CA GLU A 74 -0.36 10.81 21.74
C GLU A 74 -1.56 9.84 21.81
N ASP A 75 -1.45 8.67 21.15
CA ASP A 75 -2.49 7.63 21.06
C ASP A 75 -3.77 8.09 20.32
N ARG A 76 -3.70 9.17 19.53
CA ARG A 76 -4.84 9.63 18.72
C ARG A 76 -4.92 8.83 17.42
N PRO A 77 -6.11 8.35 17.00
CA PRO A 77 -6.24 7.59 15.76
C PRO A 77 -6.07 8.50 14.54
N PHE A 78 -5.34 8.01 13.54
CA PHE A 78 -5.31 8.64 12.22
C PHE A 78 -6.58 8.31 11.43
N CYS A 79 -7.11 9.32 10.74
CA CYS A 79 -8.17 9.17 9.76
C CYS A 79 -7.58 9.38 8.36
N TYR A 80 -7.45 8.28 7.61
CA TYR A 80 -6.95 8.33 6.24
C TYR A 80 -8.13 8.48 5.28
N THR A 81 -8.03 9.46 4.38
CA THR A 81 -9.06 9.76 3.36
C THR A 81 -8.63 9.38 1.95
N GLY A 82 -7.47 8.75 1.80
CA GLY A 82 -6.92 8.34 0.52
C GLY A 82 -5.71 7.43 0.67
N ALA A 83 -5.31 6.81 -0.44
CA ALA A 83 -4.12 5.98 -0.54
C ALA A 83 -3.39 6.29 -1.86
N LYS A 84 -2.08 6.06 -1.88
CA LYS A 84 -1.30 6.13 -3.13
C LYS A 84 -1.60 4.90 -3.99
N GLY A 85 -1.57 5.09 -5.30
CA GLY A 85 -1.57 3.96 -6.25
C GLY A 85 -0.26 3.18 -6.22
N LEU A 86 -0.29 1.97 -6.80
CA LEU A 86 0.87 1.09 -6.94
C LEU A 86 0.94 0.55 -8.38
N LEU A 87 2.12 0.71 -9.00
CA LEU A 87 2.46 0.04 -10.26
C LEU A 87 3.63 -0.91 -10.00
N GLN A 88 3.46 -2.19 -10.30
CA GLN A 88 4.51 -3.19 -10.21
C GLN A 88 4.98 -3.59 -11.61
N LEU A 89 6.28 -3.44 -11.86
CA LEU A 89 6.91 -3.79 -13.14
C LEU A 89 7.96 -4.89 -12.92
N ARG A 90 8.09 -5.78 -13.90
CA ARG A 90 9.17 -6.77 -13.95
C ARG A 90 10.10 -6.43 -15.11
N LEU A 91 11.33 -6.08 -14.79
CA LEU A 91 12.39 -5.88 -15.77
C LEU A 91 13.12 -7.21 -15.97
N HIS A 92 13.32 -7.60 -17.23
CA HIS A 92 14.08 -8.78 -17.61
C HIS A 92 15.20 -8.37 -18.55
N VAL A 93 16.38 -8.92 -18.33
CA VAL A 93 17.54 -8.74 -19.21
C VAL A 93 18.12 -10.11 -19.48
N ASP A 94 18.14 -10.50 -20.74
CA ASP A 94 18.74 -11.74 -21.20
C ASP A 94 20.25 -11.57 -21.44
N GLY A 95 21.01 -12.60 -21.09
CA GLY A 95 22.45 -12.66 -21.32
C GLY A 95 22.84 -13.96 -22.01
N ALA A 96 24.03 -14.46 -21.71
CA ALA A 96 24.45 -15.78 -22.18
C ALA A 96 23.49 -16.86 -21.66
N ASN A 97 23.27 -17.90 -22.48
CA ASN A 97 22.44 -19.07 -22.14
C ASN A 97 23.04 -19.97 -21.04
N GLN A 98 24.21 -19.60 -20.51
CA GLN A 98 24.93 -20.27 -19.43
C GLN A 98 25.80 -19.26 -18.68
N ALA A 99 26.24 -19.63 -17.47
CA ALA A 99 27.23 -18.85 -16.74
C ALA A 99 28.57 -18.80 -17.50
N LEU A 100 29.20 -17.62 -17.54
CA LEU A 100 30.48 -17.41 -18.21
C LEU A 100 31.61 -17.18 -17.18
N PRO A 101 32.85 -17.61 -17.48
CA PRO A 101 33.99 -17.33 -16.62
C PRO A 101 34.33 -15.83 -16.58
N PRO A 102 34.83 -15.29 -15.46
CA PRO A 102 35.12 -13.86 -15.30
C PRO A 102 36.06 -13.27 -16.36
N GLY A 103 36.97 -14.08 -16.92
CA GLY A 103 37.91 -13.65 -17.97
C GLY A 103 37.25 -13.18 -19.27
N LEU A 104 35.98 -13.50 -19.50
CA LEU A 104 35.21 -13.04 -20.67
C LEU A 104 34.49 -11.70 -20.44
N ALA A 105 34.57 -11.11 -19.25
CA ALA A 105 33.86 -9.87 -18.92
C ALA A 105 34.25 -8.68 -19.82
N ALA A 106 35.45 -8.71 -20.43
CA ALA A 106 35.90 -7.67 -21.36
C ALA A 106 35.34 -7.81 -22.78
N SER A 107 34.81 -8.99 -23.15
CA SER A 107 34.32 -9.29 -24.51
C SER A 107 32.84 -9.65 -24.57
N VAL A 108 32.23 -10.03 -23.45
CA VAL A 108 30.82 -10.36 -23.35
C VAL A 108 30.14 -9.46 -22.32
N ALA A 109 29.09 -8.76 -22.75
CA ALA A 109 28.32 -7.87 -21.88
C ALA A 109 27.64 -8.68 -20.77
N ASN A 110 27.76 -8.20 -19.53
CA ASN A 110 27.04 -8.77 -18.40
C ASN A 110 25.65 -8.13 -18.29
N PRO A 111 24.55 -8.90 -18.36
CA PRO A 111 23.19 -8.36 -18.27
C PRO A 111 22.92 -7.64 -16.94
N LEU A 112 23.65 -7.96 -15.86
CA LEU A 112 23.52 -7.28 -14.56
C LEU A 112 23.90 -5.80 -14.66
N TRP A 113 24.95 -5.46 -15.41
CA TRP A 113 25.34 -4.05 -15.57
C TRP A 113 24.29 -3.27 -16.36
N GLN A 114 23.70 -3.88 -17.39
CA GLN A 114 22.60 -3.26 -18.15
C GLN A 114 21.39 -2.98 -17.26
N LEU A 115 21.02 -3.92 -16.39
CA LEU A 115 19.93 -3.72 -15.43
C LEU A 115 20.25 -2.59 -14.44
N LEU A 116 21.47 -2.54 -13.91
CA LEU A 116 21.89 -1.46 -13.01
C LEU A 116 21.81 -0.08 -13.67
N TRP A 117 22.29 0.03 -14.91
CA TRP A 117 22.20 1.28 -15.66
C TRP A 117 20.75 1.67 -15.96
N ALA A 118 19.91 0.70 -16.33
CA ALA A 118 18.48 0.97 -16.56
C ALA A 118 17.79 1.46 -15.28
N LEU A 119 18.05 0.84 -14.12
CA LEU A 119 17.51 1.29 -12.83
C LEU A 119 17.96 2.72 -12.48
N GLY A 120 19.22 3.05 -12.74
CA GLY A 120 19.76 4.41 -12.54
C GLY A 120 19.12 5.48 -13.44
N GLN A 121 18.41 5.09 -14.49
CA GLN A 121 17.64 6.01 -15.35
C GLN A 121 16.17 6.14 -14.93
N ILE A 122 15.72 5.39 -13.92
CA ILE A 122 14.32 5.46 -13.44
C ILE A 122 14.20 6.47 -12.30
N LYS A 123 15.21 6.56 -11.43
CA LYS A 123 15.16 7.37 -10.21
C LYS A 123 16.55 7.86 -9.81
N SER A 124 16.64 9.12 -9.38
CA SER A 124 17.89 9.75 -8.94
C SER A 124 18.26 9.38 -7.50
N ASP A 125 19.48 9.74 -7.09
CA ASP A 125 19.98 9.65 -5.71
C ASP A 125 19.34 10.68 -4.76
N GLN A 126 18.53 11.62 -5.28
CA GLN A 126 17.68 12.52 -4.51
C GLN A 126 16.21 12.05 -4.46
N GLU A 127 15.94 10.78 -4.79
CA GLU A 127 14.62 10.17 -4.78
C GLU A 127 13.64 10.69 -5.85
N GLU A 128 14.11 11.40 -6.88
CA GLU A 128 13.28 11.93 -7.96
C GLU A 128 13.11 10.91 -9.08
N VAL A 129 11.88 10.72 -9.58
CA VAL A 129 11.63 9.90 -10.79
C VAL A 129 12.14 10.62 -12.03
N LEU A 130 12.91 9.93 -12.87
CA LEU A 130 13.59 10.49 -14.06
C LEU A 130 12.85 10.21 -15.38
N ILE A 131 11.70 9.53 -15.33
CA ILE A 131 10.89 9.20 -16.50
C ILE A 131 10.23 10.47 -17.05
N GLU A 132 10.45 10.75 -18.34
CA GLU A 132 9.85 11.89 -19.03
C GLU A 132 8.31 11.85 -18.92
N GLY A 133 7.72 13.00 -18.60
CA GLY A 133 6.28 13.16 -18.43
C GLY A 133 5.70 12.59 -17.12
N PHE A 134 6.52 12.01 -16.23
CA PHE A 134 6.02 11.40 -15.00
C PHE A 134 5.23 12.36 -14.09
N TYR A 135 5.62 13.63 -14.07
CA TYR A 135 5.00 14.64 -13.19
C TYR A 135 3.90 15.46 -13.87
N ASP A 136 3.63 15.25 -15.16
CA ASP A 136 2.70 16.09 -15.93
C ASP A 136 1.28 16.03 -15.36
N ASP A 137 0.87 14.85 -14.88
CA ASP A 137 -0.44 14.60 -14.28
C ASP A 137 -0.42 14.61 -12.73
N VAL A 138 0.71 14.98 -12.12
CA VAL A 138 0.82 15.00 -10.65
C VAL A 138 0.20 16.29 -10.11
N GLU A 139 -0.99 16.15 -9.53
CA GLU A 139 -1.62 17.23 -8.78
C GLU A 139 -0.94 17.42 -7.42
N GLY A 140 -0.35 18.60 -7.22
CA GLY A 140 0.27 18.96 -5.95
C GLY A 140 -0.77 19.20 -4.84
N PRO A 141 -0.39 19.03 -3.56
CA PRO A 141 -1.30 19.25 -2.45
C PRO A 141 -1.76 20.71 -2.39
N SER A 142 -3.05 20.92 -2.14
CA SER A 142 -3.62 22.22 -1.84
C SER A 142 -3.01 22.85 -0.58
N ARG A 143 -3.27 24.13 -0.37
CA ARG A 143 -2.86 24.82 0.87
C ARG A 143 -3.44 24.16 2.12
N THR A 144 -4.70 23.74 2.07
CA THR A 144 -5.40 23.11 3.19
C THR A 144 -4.80 21.75 3.49
N GLU A 145 -4.54 20.92 2.48
CA GLU A 145 -3.88 19.62 2.67
C GLU A 145 -2.49 19.78 3.26
N ASN A 146 -1.69 20.72 2.75
CA ASN A 146 -0.38 21.03 3.32
C ASN A 146 -0.46 21.48 4.78
N GLN A 147 -1.48 22.26 5.16
CA GLN A 147 -1.68 22.66 6.56
C GLN A 147 -2.07 21.47 7.43
N SER A 148 -2.99 20.62 6.97
CA SER A 148 -3.40 19.40 7.68
C SER A 148 -2.21 18.45 7.89
N MET A 149 -1.38 18.26 6.86
CA MET A 149 -0.19 17.40 6.95
C MET A 149 0.82 17.89 8.01
N ARG A 150 0.92 19.20 8.25
CA ARG A 150 1.80 19.78 9.28
C ARG A 150 1.30 19.57 10.71
N LEU A 151 0.02 19.24 10.88
CA LEU A 151 -0.55 18.91 12.18
C LEU A 151 -0.31 17.46 12.59
N LEU A 152 0.05 16.59 11.62
CA LEU A 152 0.33 15.20 11.89
C LEU A 152 1.68 15.08 12.61
N GLN A 153 1.64 14.62 13.86
CA GLN A 153 2.83 14.25 14.61
C GLN A 153 3.13 12.78 14.33
N MET A 154 4.25 12.52 13.65
CA MET A 154 4.70 11.17 13.36
C MET A 154 5.95 10.86 14.15
N ASP A 155 5.97 9.72 14.84
CA ASP A 155 7.17 9.24 15.54
C ASP A 155 8.11 8.50 14.57
N GLU A 156 8.81 9.27 13.75
CA GLU A 156 9.76 8.70 12.79
C GLU A 156 10.87 7.90 13.50
N GLU A 157 11.34 8.40 14.65
CA GLU A 157 12.43 7.79 15.41
C GLU A 157 12.03 6.44 16.01
N THR A 158 10.85 6.34 16.63
CA THR A 158 10.36 5.06 17.13
C THR A 158 10.14 4.07 15.99
N ARG A 159 9.64 4.52 14.84
CA ARG A 159 9.50 3.67 13.65
C ARG A 159 10.86 3.15 13.15
N LYS A 160 11.86 4.02 13.01
CA LYS A 160 13.22 3.61 12.64
C LYS A 160 13.79 2.58 13.61
N ARG A 161 13.68 2.82 14.92
CA ARG A 161 14.13 1.87 15.96
C ARG A 161 13.40 0.54 15.88
N ALA A 162 12.08 0.54 15.67
CA ALA A 162 11.29 -0.68 15.54
C ALA A 162 11.75 -1.56 14.38
N TRP A 163 12.24 -0.94 13.30
CA TRP A 163 12.80 -1.64 12.13
C TRP A 163 14.32 -1.75 12.13
N GLN A 164 14.99 -1.35 13.22
CA GLN A 164 16.45 -1.36 13.34
C GLN A 164 17.15 -0.60 12.19
N LEU A 165 16.50 0.47 11.73
CA LEU A 165 17.06 1.37 10.73
C LEU A 165 18.02 2.35 11.42
N PRO A 166 19.12 2.74 10.73
CA PRO A 166 20.07 3.72 11.22
C PRO A 166 19.44 5.12 11.39
#